data_AF-A0A815PK02-F1
#
_entry.id   AF-A0A815PK02-F1
#
_cell.length_a   1.000
_cell.length_b   1.000
_cell.length_c   1.000
_cell.angle_alpha   90.00
_cell.angle_beta   90.00
_cell.angle_gamma   90.00
#
_symmetry.space_group_name_H-M   'P 1'
#
loop_
_entity.id
_entity.type
_entity.pdbx_description
1 polymer ?
#
loop_
_entity_poly.entity_id
_entity_poly.type
_entity_poly.pdbx_seq_one_letter_code
_entity_poly.pdbx_strand_id
1 'polypeptide(L)'
;MLSNPLLEKDRRTGLISKYSKTITQYKFDLMTLNLTTFQNIIYGHQQILIDLQEKLLKSCNESLKQAIENRQEAMKKRHEIYLKHKLVQYVQRLIRQRSDIVIRRTDKRKVFYIGKAVDFERKAEEYMLKTEAYEEIKNGRCPLADNLHAVQTLFDYLVTKKALTKKQSNRLIPKLNNLELGHYHGIPKTHKPETPLR
;
A
#
# COMPACT_ATOMS: atom_id res chain seq x y z
N MET A 1 -34.65 -2.09 25.12
CA MET A 1 -33.47 -1.44 25.70
C MET A 1 -32.53 -1.07 24.56
N LEU A 2 -32.46 0.21 24.21
CA LEU A 2 -31.64 0.72 23.10
C LEU A 2 -30.24 1.04 23.65
N SER A 3 -29.24 0.23 23.28
CA SER A 3 -27.83 0.52 23.59
C SER A 3 -27.42 1.79 22.82
N ASN A 4 -26.92 2.78 23.56
CA ASN A 4 -26.57 4.09 23.01
C ASN A 4 -25.23 3.99 22.24
N PRO A 5 -25.23 4.06 20.90
CA PRO A 5 -24.07 3.74 20.06
C PRO A 5 -22.87 4.70 20.26
N LEU A 6 -23.12 5.90 20.81
CA LEU A 6 -22.09 6.86 21.17
C LEU A 6 -21.24 6.39 22.38
N LEU A 7 -21.88 5.76 23.37
CA LEU A 7 -21.22 5.23 24.57
C LEU A 7 -20.34 4.01 24.27
N GLU A 8 -20.72 3.19 23.29
CA GLU A 8 -19.88 2.07 22.82
C GLU A 8 -18.66 2.55 22.03
N LYS A 9 -18.79 3.66 21.29
CA LYS A 9 -17.68 4.24 20.51
C LYS A 9 -16.60 4.79 21.44
N ASP A 10 -16.96 5.51 22.50
CA ASP A 10 -15.99 6.03 23.48
C ASP A 10 -15.31 4.93 24.30
N ARG A 11 -16.05 3.88 24.68
CA ARG A 11 -15.47 2.70 25.33
C ARG A 11 -14.45 1.98 24.43
N ARG A 12 -14.73 1.86 23.13
CA ARG A 12 -13.78 1.31 22.15
C ARG A 12 -12.54 2.18 22.01
N THR A 13 -12.69 3.50 21.93
CA THR A 13 -11.57 4.44 21.84
C THR A 13 -10.67 4.37 23.08
N GLY A 14 -11.27 4.28 24.28
CA GLY A 14 -10.56 4.08 25.53
C GLY A 14 -9.81 2.75 25.61
N LEU A 15 -10.41 1.65 25.15
CA LEU A 15 -9.75 0.35 25.06
C LEU A 15 -8.56 0.38 24.10
N ILE A 16 -8.74 0.93 22.89
CA ILE A 16 -7.68 1.02 21.88
C ILE A 16 -6.51 1.85 22.40
N SER A 17 -6.80 2.97 23.08
CA SER A 17 -5.77 3.79 23.73
C SER A 17 -5.00 3.00 24.80
N LYS A 18 -5.72 2.25 25.66
CA LYS A 18 -5.15 1.44 26.74
C LYS A 18 -4.22 0.34 26.20
N TYR A 19 -4.61 -0.34 25.13
CA TYR A 19 -3.80 -1.40 24.52
C TYR A 19 -2.73 -0.87 23.56
N SER A 20 -2.80 0.37 23.09
CA SER A 20 -1.82 0.92 22.14
C SER A 20 -0.38 0.91 22.69
N LYS A 21 -0.21 1.20 23.98
CA LYS A 21 1.09 1.17 24.67
C LYS A 21 1.64 -0.25 24.76
N THR A 22 0.81 -1.22 25.17
CA THR A 22 1.20 -2.64 25.25
C THR A 22 1.52 -3.23 23.88
N ILE A 23 0.73 -2.89 22.84
CA ILE A 23 0.99 -3.32 21.46
C ILE A 23 2.30 -2.72 20.94
N THR A 24 2.59 -1.47 21.28
CA THR A 24 3.84 -0.80 20.89
C THR A 24 5.04 -1.42 21.60
N GLN A 25 4.93 -1.71 22.89
CA GLN A 25 5.96 -2.39 23.67
C GLN A 25 6.24 -3.79 23.12
N TYR A 26 5.21 -4.60 22.88
CA TYR A 26 5.36 -5.94 22.32
C TYR A 26 6.04 -5.92 20.94
N LYS A 27 5.71 -4.94 20.09
CA LYS A 27 6.39 -4.74 18.81
C LYS A 27 7.86 -4.39 18.98
N PHE A 28 8.20 -3.59 19.98
CA PHE A 28 9.59 -3.24 20.30
C PHE A 28 10.37 -4.45 20.79
N ASP A 29 9.81 -5.21 21.73
CA ASP A 29 10.43 -6.42 22.28
C ASP A 29 10.65 -7.49 21.20
N LEU A 30 9.68 -7.67 20.31
CA LEU A 30 9.80 -8.55 19.15
C LEU A 30 10.88 -8.09 18.17
N MET A 31 11.05 -6.77 17.97
CA MET A 31 12.14 -6.23 17.16
C MET A 31 13.50 -6.49 17.81
N THR A 32 13.63 -6.26 19.11
CA THR A 32 14.85 -6.52 19.89
C THR A 32 15.24 -7.99 19.79
N LEU A 33 14.30 -8.91 20.00
CA LEU A 33 14.54 -10.35 19.90
C LEU A 33 15.07 -10.74 18.52
N ASN A 34 14.41 -10.28 17.45
CA ASN A 34 14.84 -10.56 16.09
C ASN A 34 16.25 -10.01 15.81
N LEU A 35 16.56 -8.80 16.27
CA LEU A 35 17.89 -8.20 16.11
C LEU A 35 18.97 -9.03 16.82
N THR A 36 18.71 -9.49 18.05
CA THR A 36 19.62 -10.38 18.78
C THR A 36 19.81 -11.71 18.06
N THR A 37 18.74 -12.31 17.52
CA THR A 37 18.84 -13.54 16.72
C THR A 37 19.70 -13.33 15.47
N PHE A 38 19.49 -12.23 14.74
CA PHE A 38 20.32 -11.89 13.58
C PHE A 38 21.78 -11.68 13.96
N GLN A 39 22.04 -10.98 15.06
CA GLN A 39 23.39 -10.74 15.55
C GLN A 39 24.10 -12.06 15.91
N ASN A 40 23.43 -12.98 16.60
CA ASN A 40 23.96 -14.30 16.93
C ASN A 40 24.24 -15.14 15.67
N ILE A 41 23.37 -15.08 14.66
CA ILE A 41 23.58 -15.75 13.37
C ILE A 41 24.81 -15.16 12.66
N ILE A 42 24.97 -13.84 12.66
CA ILE A 42 26.12 -13.16 12.07
C ILE A 42 27.42 -13.58 12.78
N TYR A 43 27.45 -13.57 14.12
CA TYR A 43 28.60 -14.03 14.89
C TYR A 43 28.94 -15.50 14.61
N GLY A 44 27.93 -16.38 14.58
CA GLY A 44 28.13 -17.78 14.24
C GLY A 44 28.72 -17.96 12.83
N HIS A 45 28.25 -17.19 11.85
CA HIS A 45 28.83 -17.20 10.51
C HIS A 45 30.25 -16.63 10.46
N GLN A 46 30.55 -15.59 11.22
CA GLN A 46 31.91 -15.05 11.33
C GLN A 46 32.87 -16.08 11.92
N GLN A 47 32.47 -16.80 12.97
CA GLN A 47 33.30 -17.82 13.58
C GLN A 47 33.60 -18.99 12.63
N ILE A 48 32.60 -19.43 11.85
CA ILE A 48 32.78 -20.44 10.81
C ILE A 48 33.75 -19.95 9.73
N LEU A 49 33.67 -18.68 9.33
CA LEU A 49 34.58 -18.12 8.33
C LEU A 49 36.03 -18.06 8.85
N ILE A 50 36.24 -17.70 10.12
CA ILE A 50 37.56 -17.69 10.75
C ILE A 50 38.15 -19.11 10.79
N ASP A 51 37.39 -20.10 11.26
CA ASP A 51 37.83 -21.49 11.32
C ASP A 51 38.15 -22.06 9.92
N LEU A 52 37.33 -21.74 8.91
CA LEU A 52 37.62 -22.11 7.53
C LEU A 52 38.89 -21.43 6.98
N GLN A 53 39.12 -20.16 7.32
CA GLN A 53 40.31 -19.41 6.90
C GLN A 53 41.60 -19.95 7.56
N GLU A 54 41.54 -20.35 8.84
CA GLU A 54 42.64 -21.02 9.55
C GLU A 54 42.95 -22.41 8.96
N LYS A 55 41.92 -23.19 8.61
CA LYS A 55 42.08 -24.48 7.92
C LYS A 55 42.69 -24.32 6.53
N LEU A 56 42.41 -23.20 5.87
CA LEU A 56 42.95 -22.86 4.56
C LEU A 56 44.42 -22.44 4.61
N LEU A 57 44.82 -21.66 5.62
CA LEU A 57 46.23 -21.33 5.86
C LEU A 57 47.10 -22.59 6.07
N LYS A 58 46.50 -23.69 6.54
CA LYS A 58 47.16 -25.00 6.70
C LYS A 58 47.13 -25.89 5.45
N SER A 59 46.26 -25.61 4.47
CA SER A 59 46.06 -26.41 3.28
C SER A 59 46.22 -25.51 2.05
N CYS A 60 47.41 -25.50 1.42
CA CYS A 60 47.69 -24.78 0.17
C CYS A 60 46.80 -25.27 -0.98
N ASN A 61 45.52 -24.90 -0.97
CA ASN A 61 44.52 -25.38 -1.89
C ASN A 61 43.73 -24.18 -2.43
N GLU A 62 44.17 -23.66 -3.57
CA GLU A 62 43.60 -22.47 -4.23
C GLU A 62 42.09 -22.62 -4.51
N SER A 63 41.63 -23.85 -4.77
CA SER A 63 40.20 -24.17 -4.92
C SER A 63 39.38 -23.81 -3.67
N LEU A 64 39.95 -24.02 -2.48
CA LEU A 64 39.29 -23.70 -1.22
C LEU A 64 39.27 -22.18 -0.98
N LYS A 65 40.34 -21.45 -1.37
CA LYS A 65 40.38 -19.96 -1.27
C LYS A 65 39.27 -19.35 -2.09
N GLN A 66 39.15 -19.78 -3.35
CA GLN A 66 38.11 -19.32 -4.25
C GLN A 66 36.70 -19.61 -3.71
N ALA A 67 36.48 -20.78 -3.09
CA ALA A 67 35.20 -21.12 -2.47
C ALA A 67 34.85 -20.20 -1.29
N ILE A 68 35.83 -19.80 -0.46
CA ILE A 68 35.60 -18.83 0.63
C ILE A 68 35.27 -17.45 0.07
N GLU A 69 36.02 -16.96 -0.90
CA GLU A 69 35.79 -15.64 -1.50
C GLU A 69 34.39 -15.56 -2.13
N ASN A 70 34.02 -16.57 -2.92
CA ASN A 70 32.68 -16.66 -3.51
C ASN A 70 31.57 -16.65 -2.44
N ARG A 71 31.80 -17.33 -1.31
CA ARG A 71 30.86 -17.37 -0.18
C ARG A 71 30.74 -16.01 0.50
N GLN A 72 31.86 -15.31 0.72
CA GLN A 72 31.88 -13.97 1.31
C GLN A 72 31.14 -12.97 0.42
N GLU A 73 31.37 -13.02 -0.90
CA GLU A 73 30.71 -12.13 -1.84
C GLU A 73 29.19 -12.41 -1.90
N ALA A 74 28.78 -13.68 -1.91
CA ALA A 74 27.38 -14.06 -1.83
C ALA A 74 26.71 -13.60 -0.52
N MET A 75 27.44 -13.60 0.60
CA MET A 75 26.95 -13.07 1.87
C MET A 75 26.76 -11.54 1.81
N LYS A 76 27.73 -10.81 1.26
CA LYS A 76 27.63 -9.35 1.07
C LYS A 76 26.44 -8.97 0.20
N LYS A 77 26.26 -9.63 -0.96
CA LYS A 77 25.11 -9.42 -1.86
C LYS A 77 23.77 -9.66 -1.15
N ARG A 78 23.66 -10.75 -0.36
CA ARG A 78 22.45 -11.03 0.43
C ARG A 78 22.19 -9.95 1.48
N HIS A 79 23.23 -9.46 2.15
CA HIS A 79 23.11 -8.40 3.14
C HIS A 79 22.64 -7.08 2.50
N GLU A 80 23.17 -6.69 1.34
CA GLU A 80 22.72 -5.51 0.61
C GLU A 80 21.24 -5.58 0.20
N ILE A 81 20.81 -6.73 -0.32
CA ILE A 81 19.40 -6.95 -0.69
C ILE A 81 18.50 -6.82 0.54
N TYR A 82 18.91 -7.40 1.67
CA TYR A 82 18.19 -7.30 2.93
C TYR A 82 18.05 -5.85 3.41
N LEU A 83 19.14 -5.07 3.38
CA LEU A 83 19.12 -3.65 3.77
C LEU A 83 18.20 -2.83 2.86
N LYS A 84 18.27 -3.04 1.53
CA LYS A 84 17.37 -2.38 0.57
C LYS A 84 15.91 -2.71 0.87
N HIS A 85 15.60 -3.99 1.12
CA HIS A 85 14.26 -4.41 1.47
C HIS A 85 13.76 -3.79 2.79
N LYS A 86 14.61 -3.76 3.83
CA LYS A 86 14.29 -3.10 5.11
C LYS A 86 14.04 -1.61 4.95
N LEU A 87 14.83 -0.91 4.14
CA LEU A 87 14.62 0.50 3.83
C LEU A 87 13.27 0.73 3.14
N VAL A 88 12.92 -0.10 2.15
CA VAL A 88 11.63 -0.02 1.47
C VAL A 88 10.48 -0.23 2.44
N GLN A 89 10.54 -1.25 3.31
CA GLN A 89 9.53 -1.49 4.34
C GLN A 89 9.39 -0.31 5.31
N TYR A 90 10.52 0.28 5.72
CA TYR A 90 10.54 1.45 6.59
C TYR A 90 9.84 2.65 5.95
N VAL A 91 10.18 2.97 4.70
CA VAL A 91 9.57 4.06 3.93
C VAL A 91 8.07 3.80 3.72
N GLN A 92 7.67 2.58 3.35
CA GLN A 92 6.27 2.21 3.21
C GLN A 92 5.48 2.42 4.51
N ARG A 93 6.07 2.06 5.65
CA ARG A 93 5.44 2.27 6.97
C ARG A 93 5.30 3.75 7.30
N LEU A 94 6.31 4.56 7.04
CA LEU A 94 6.24 6.01 7.24
C LEU A 94 5.14 6.65 6.38
N ILE A 95 5.07 6.27 5.11
CA ILE A 95 4.02 6.76 4.20
C ILE A 95 2.63 6.37 4.70
N ARG A 96 2.43 5.11 5.13
CA ARG A 96 1.14 4.65 5.66
C ARG A 96 0.70 5.38 6.93
N GLN A 97 1.64 5.88 7.73
CA GLN A 97 1.34 6.64 8.94
C GLN A 97 0.98 8.11 8.64
N ARG A 98 1.27 8.59 7.43
CA ARG A 98 1.04 9.96 6.99
C ARG A 98 -0.20 10.01 6.08
N SER A 99 -1.37 10.18 6.68
CA SER A 99 -2.63 10.34 5.95
C SER A 99 -2.70 11.61 5.11
N ASP A 100 -1.82 12.58 5.37
CA ASP A 100 -1.72 13.83 4.64
C ASP A 100 -0.90 13.72 3.34
N ILE A 101 -0.17 12.62 3.13
CA ILE A 101 0.67 12.42 1.94
C ILE A 101 -0.07 11.58 0.91
N VAL A 102 -0.10 12.08 -0.32
CA VAL A 102 -0.71 11.42 -1.47
C VAL A 102 0.39 11.05 -2.47
N ILE A 103 0.44 9.77 -2.83
CA ILE A 103 1.34 9.24 -3.86
C ILE A 103 0.50 8.82 -5.06
N ARG A 104 0.80 9.37 -6.24
CA ARG A 104 0.08 9.07 -7.47
C ARG A 104 1.04 8.67 -8.58
N ARG A 105 0.60 7.70 -9.39
CA ARG A 105 1.25 7.38 -10.65
C ARG A 105 0.90 8.47 -11.66
N THR A 106 1.90 9.04 -12.32
CA THR A 106 1.67 10.01 -13.38
C THR A 106 1.43 9.31 -14.73
N ASP A 107 0.91 10.05 -15.69
CA ASP A 107 0.77 9.61 -17.09
C ASP A 107 2.14 9.39 -17.77
N LYS A 108 3.19 10.05 -17.26
CA LYS A 108 4.57 9.82 -17.66
C LYS A 108 5.10 8.51 -17.08
N ARG A 109 5.60 7.64 -17.97
CA ARG A 109 6.20 6.36 -17.57
C ARG A 109 7.31 6.61 -16.53
N LYS A 110 7.30 5.81 -15.45
CA LYS A 110 8.31 5.81 -14.38
C LYS A 110 8.38 7.07 -13.51
N VAL A 111 7.39 7.97 -13.57
CA VAL A 111 7.32 9.15 -12.69
C VAL A 111 6.13 9.01 -11.73
N PHE A 112 6.40 9.25 -10.45
CA PHE A 112 5.39 9.33 -9.41
C PHE A 112 5.35 10.75 -8.85
N TYR A 113 4.15 11.20 -8.52
CA TYR A 113 3.96 12.43 -7.75
C TYR A 113 3.85 12.06 -6.27
N ILE A 114 4.51 12.84 -5.41
CA ILE A 114 4.39 12.78 -3.96
C ILE A 114 4.10 14.21 -3.49
N GLY A 115 3.01 14.42 -2.76
CA GLY A 115 2.65 15.73 -2.24
C GLY A 115 1.57 15.64 -1.15
N LYS A 116 1.10 16.78 -0.66
CA LYS A 116 0.08 16.82 0.39
C LYS A 116 -1.33 16.73 -0.20
N ALA A 117 -2.26 16.10 0.53
CA ALA A 117 -3.67 16.05 0.17
C ALA A 117 -4.26 17.46 -0.02
N VAL A 118 -3.94 18.38 0.89
CA VAL A 118 -4.37 19.79 0.83
C VAL A 118 -3.98 20.49 -0.47
N ASP A 119 -2.81 20.17 -1.05
CA ASP A 119 -2.40 20.77 -2.33
C ASP A 119 -3.27 20.29 -3.50
N PHE A 120 -3.84 19.08 -3.41
CA PHE A 120 -4.78 18.59 -4.41
C PHE A 120 -6.15 19.23 -4.28
N GLU A 121 -6.66 19.32 -3.05
CA GLU A 121 -7.94 19.98 -2.75
C GLU A 121 -7.91 21.42 -3.24
N ARG A 122 -6.88 22.18 -2.86
CA ARG A 122 -6.68 23.56 -3.31
C ARG A 122 -6.63 23.69 -4.83
N LYS A 123 -5.91 22.82 -5.54
CA LYS A 123 -5.86 22.85 -7.01
C LYS A 123 -7.19 22.49 -7.66
N ALA A 124 -7.95 21.58 -7.06
CA ALA A 124 -9.28 21.23 -7.52
C ALA A 124 -10.22 22.43 -7.37
N GLU A 125 -10.21 23.09 -6.21
CA GLU A 125 -10.98 24.31 -5.95
C GLU A 125 -10.60 25.46 -6.91
N GLU A 126 -9.30 25.74 -7.07
CA GLU A 126 -8.80 26.75 -8.01
C GLU A 126 -9.28 26.47 -9.44
N TYR A 127 -9.29 25.21 -9.87
CA TYR A 127 -9.77 24.83 -11.18
C TYR A 127 -11.30 24.93 -11.31
N MET A 128 -12.05 24.52 -10.28
CA MET A 128 -13.51 24.65 -10.23
C MET A 128 -13.92 26.12 -10.37
N LEU A 129 -13.30 27.01 -9.58
CA LEU A 129 -13.54 28.46 -9.64
C LEU A 129 -13.23 29.05 -11.02
N LYS A 130 -12.19 28.55 -11.67
CA LYS A 130 -11.76 29.07 -12.98
C LYS A 130 -12.68 28.65 -14.13
N THR A 131 -13.25 27.46 -14.06
CA THR A 131 -13.87 26.82 -15.23
C THR A 131 -15.36 26.60 -15.12
N GLU A 132 -15.93 26.71 -13.92
CA GLU A 132 -17.33 26.35 -13.63
C GLU A 132 -17.69 24.93 -14.13
N ALA A 133 -16.68 24.08 -14.35
CA ALA A 133 -16.85 22.79 -15.03
C ALA A 133 -17.46 21.69 -14.16
N TYR A 134 -17.74 21.98 -12.89
CA TYR A 134 -18.26 21.02 -11.93
C TYR A 134 -19.48 21.60 -11.21
N GLU A 135 -20.55 20.82 -11.17
CA GLU A 135 -21.77 21.13 -10.42
C GLU A 135 -21.88 20.18 -9.24
N GLU A 136 -22.08 20.73 -8.04
CA GLU A 136 -22.35 19.93 -6.85
C GLU A 136 -23.76 19.32 -6.93
N ILE A 137 -23.88 18.02 -6.66
CA ILE A 137 -25.17 17.33 -6.69
C ILE A 137 -25.97 17.65 -5.42
N LYS A 138 -26.79 18.70 -5.48
CA LYS A 138 -27.56 19.22 -4.34
C LYS A 138 -28.69 18.32 -3.86
N ASN A 139 -29.24 17.49 -4.74
CA ASN A 139 -30.50 16.78 -4.48
C ASN A 139 -30.32 15.41 -3.79
N GLY A 140 -29.09 15.05 -3.39
CA GLY A 140 -28.79 13.74 -2.79
C GLY A 140 -29.02 12.53 -3.71
N ARG A 141 -29.40 12.76 -4.97
CA ARG A 141 -29.62 11.71 -5.96
C ARG A 141 -28.27 11.21 -6.47
N CYS A 142 -27.98 9.93 -6.27
CA CYS A 142 -26.75 9.32 -6.81
C CYS A 142 -26.79 9.41 -8.35
N PRO A 143 -25.80 10.03 -9.01
CA PRO A 143 -25.78 10.15 -10.47
C PRO A 143 -25.54 8.81 -11.17
N LEU A 144 -25.14 7.79 -10.40
CA LEU A 144 -24.91 6.43 -10.88
C LEU A 144 -26.09 5.49 -10.60
N ALA A 145 -27.20 5.98 -10.03
CA ALA A 145 -28.33 5.13 -9.66
C ALA A 145 -28.88 4.33 -10.85
N ASP A 146 -29.08 5.00 -11.98
CA ASP A 146 -29.64 4.37 -13.19
C ASP A 146 -28.64 3.36 -13.79
N ASN A 147 -27.34 3.69 -13.79
CA ASN A 147 -26.28 2.78 -14.23
C ASN A 147 -26.17 1.55 -13.32
N LEU A 148 -26.24 1.74 -12.00
CA LEU A 148 -26.24 0.65 -11.03
C LEU A 148 -27.43 -0.28 -11.27
N HIS A 149 -28.62 0.29 -11.47
CA HIS A 149 -29.82 -0.47 -11.73
C HIS A 149 -29.73 -1.28 -13.03
N ALA A 150 -29.20 -0.68 -14.10
CA ALA A 150 -28.95 -1.36 -15.36
C ALA A 150 -27.99 -2.55 -15.21
N VAL A 151 -26.90 -2.36 -14.45
CA VAL A 151 -25.94 -3.44 -14.16
C VAL A 151 -26.60 -4.55 -13.34
N GLN A 152 -27.34 -4.22 -12.29
CA GLN A 152 -28.06 -5.22 -11.47
C GLN A 152 -29.03 -6.04 -12.32
N THR A 153 -29.81 -5.37 -13.16
CA THR A 153 -30.77 -6.00 -14.08
C THR A 153 -30.08 -6.96 -15.05
N LEU A 154 -28.92 -6.57 -15.60
CA LEU A 154 -28.13 -7.44 -16.48
C LEU A 154 -27.66 -8.71 -15.73
N PHE A 155 -27.18 -8.57 -14.49
CA PHE A 155 -26.73 -9.70 -13.70
C PHE A 155 -27.87 -10.66 -13.35
N ASP A 156 -29.05 -10.14 -13.02
CA ASP A 156 -30.25 -10.96 -12.76
C ASP A 156 -30.68 -11.73 -14.01
N TYR A 157 -30.63 -11.09 -15.19
CA TYR A 157 -30.88 -11.75 -16.47
C TYR A 157 -29.87 -12.88 -16.73
N LEU A 158 -28.58 -12.66 -16.50
CA LEU A 158 -27.53 -13.67 -16.70
C LEU A 158 -27.68 -14.87 -15.75
N VAL A 159 -28.13 -14.64 -14.51
CA VAL A 159 -28.46 -15.71 -13.57
C VAL A 159 -29.67 -16.51 -14.06
N THR A 160 -30.71 -15.81 -14.52
CA THR A 160 -31.93 -16.44 -15.07
C THR A 160 -31.61 -17.31 -16.29
N LYS A 161 -30.69 -16.87 -17.15
CA LYS A 161 -30.20 -17.63 -18.31
C LYS A 161 -29.17 -18.71 -17.97
N LYS A 162 -28.88 -18.93 -16.68
CA LYS A 162 -27.86 -19.88 -16.19
C LYS A 162 -26.45 -19.62 -16.75
N ALA A 163 -26.18 -18.42 -17.25
CA ALA A 163 -24.84 -18.00 -17.69
C ALA A 163 -23.94 -17.64 -16.49
N LEU A 164 -24.55 -17.26 -15.37
CA LEU A 164 -23.87 -17.02 -14.10
C LEU A 164 -24.56 -17.78 -12.96
N THR A 165 -23.78 -18.27 -12.00
CA THR A 165 -24.33 -18.74 -10.73
C THR A 165 -24.68 -17.55 -9.83
N LYS A 166 -25.67 -17.73 -8.94
CA LYS A 166 -26.05 -16.71 -7.94
C LYS A 166 -24.85 -16.28 -7.07
N LYS A 167 -23.94 -17.21 -6.77
CA LYS A 167 -22.70 -16.93 -6.01
C LYS A 167 -21.72 -16.04 -6.79
N GLN A 168 -21.56 -16.26 -8.11
CA GLN A 168 -20.74 -15.39 -8.95
C GLN A 168 -21.35 -14.00 -9.09
N SER A 169 -22.66 -13.93 -9.31
CA SER A 169 -23.38 -12.64 -9.41
C SER A 169 -23.22 -11.79 -8.14
N ASN A 170 -23.48 -12.37 -6.97
CA ASN A 170 -23.33 -11.66 -5.69
C ASN A 170 -21.89 -11.16 -5.40
N ARG A 171 -20.88 -11.79 -5.99
CA ARG A 171 -19.48 -11.39 -5.83
C ARG A 171 -19.10 -10.23 -6.75
N LEU A 172 -19.75 -10.13 -7.91
CA LEU A 172 -19.40 -9.19 -8.98
C LEU A 172 -20.31 -7.95 -8.99
N ILE A 173 -21.53 -8.04 -8.47
CA ILE A 173 -22.45 -6.90 -8.41
C ILE A 173 -21.80 -5.73 -7.65
N PRO A 174 -21.81 -4.51 -8.23
CA PRO A 174 -21.33 -3.33 -7.54
C PRO A 174 -22.18 -3.04 -6.29
N LYS A 175 -21.53 -2.72 -5.18
CA LYS A 175 -22.21 -2.31 -3.95
C LYS A 175 -22.34 -0.80 -3.92
N LEU A 176 -23.54 -0.29 -3.64
CA LEU A 176 -23.82 1.15 -3.58
C LEU A 176 -22.82 1.91 -2.68
N ASN A 177 -22.53 1.35 -1.50
CA ASN A 177 -21.61 1.97 -0.53
C ASN A 177 -20.13 1.96 -0.96
N ASN A 178 -19.82 1.23 -2.04
CA ASN A 178 -18.47 1.15 -2.63
C ASN A 178 -18.44 1.81 -4.02
N LEU A 179 -19.55 2.37 -4.48
CA LEU A 179 -19.60 3.11 -5.74
C LEU A 179 -19.02 4.48 -5.51
N GLU A 180 -17.77 4.64 -5.91
CA GLU A 180 -17.18 5.94 -6.11
C GLU A 180 -17.38 6.32 -7.58
N LEU A 181 -17.81 7.55 -7.85
CA LEU A 181 -17.61 8.11 -9.18
C LEU A 181 -16.12 7.96 -9.49
N GLY A 182 -15.81 7.45 -10.68
CA GLY A 182 -14.44 7.38 -11.14
C GLY A 182 -13.85 8.77 -11.02
N HIS A 183 -13.03 8.97 -10.00
CA HIS A 183 -12.45 10.27 -9.76
C HIS A 183 -11.60 10.61 -10.98
N TYR A 184 -12.06 11.58 -11.78
CA TYR A 184 -11.25 12.09 -12.88
C TYR A 184 -10.11 12.90 -12.27
N HIS A 185 -9.06 12.18 -11.85
CA HIS A 185 -7.84 12.73 -11.26
C HIS A 185 -6.84 13.20 -12.31
N GLY A 186 -7.24 13.27 -13.58
CA GLY A 186 -6.47 14.03 -14.56
C GLY A 186 -6.45 15.47 -14.09
N ILE A 187 -5.27 16.11 -14.04
CA ILE A 187 -5.25 17.57 -14.17
C ILE A 187 -6.00 17.80 -15.47
N PRO A 188 -7.19 18.44 -15.46
CA PRO A 188 -7.93 18.71 -16.66
C PRO A 188 -6.96 19.40 -17.61
N LYS A 189 -6.59 18.69 -18.68
CA LYS A 189 -5.70 19.26 -19.67
C LYS A 189 -6.46 20.44 -20.22
N THR A 190 -5.91 21.64 -20.08
CA THR A 190 -6.41 22.81 -20.79
C THR A 190 -6.43 22.43 -22.25
N HIS A 191 -7.64 22.17 -22.75
CA HIS A 191 -7.85 21.83 -24.12
C HIS A 191 -7.41 23.04 -24.94
N LYS A 192 -6.56 22.86 -25.96
CA LYS A 192 -6.21 23.98 -26.84
C LYS A 192 -7.50 24.45 -27.51
N PRO A 193 -7.79 25.75 -27.58
CA PRO A 193 -9.09 26.27 -28.00
C PRO A 193 -9.56 25.82 -29.40
N GLU A 194 -8.68 25.25 -30.23
CA GLU A 194 -8.96 24.91 -31.64
C GLU A 194 -8.95 23.41 -31.96
N THR A 195 -8.85 22.52 -30.98
CA THR A 195 -8.90 21.07 -31.25
C THR A 195 -10.26 20.50 -30.82
N PRO A 196 -10.87 19.57 -31.56
CA PRO A 196 -12.09 18.91 -31.10
C PRO A 196 -11.77 17.86 -30.03
N LEU A 197 -12.63 17.78 -29.00
CA LEU A 197 -12.64 16.69 -28.03
C LEU A 197 -12.98 15.38 -28.76
N ARG A 198 -12.10 14.38 -28.66
CA ARG A 198 -12.33 13.01 -29.17
C ARG A 198 -12.92 12.12 -28.10
#